data_AF-A0A9D7HAF4-F1
#
_entry.id   AF-A0A9D7HAF4-F1
#
_cell.length_a   1.000
_cell.length_b   1.000
_cell.length_c   1.000
_cell.angle_alpha   90.00
_cell.angle_beta   90.00
_cell.angle_gamma   90.00
#
_symmetry.space_group_name_H-M   'P 1'
#
loop_
_entity.id
_entity.type
_entity.pdbx_description
1 polymer ?
#
loop_
_entity_poly.entity_id
_entity_poly.type
_entity_poly.pdbx_seq_one_letter_code
_entity_poly.pdbx_strand_id
1 'polypeptide(L)'
;MTTLAGLAVLLVGLWLIGFAAWVLLAPARAKEFLSRFAGSFRAHTIEMVLRIVAGWGFIQYAPAMRFPAVAEIFGWVLVASSVVLLLLPWRLHNRFAARVMPSVYRHIAIYAVLSCALGMLVLYAAY
;
A
#
# COMPACT_ATOMS: atom_id res chain seq x y z
N MET A 1 0.76 22.67 4.67
CA MET A 1 1.45 21.41 4.26
C MET A 1 0.93 20.20 5.02
N THR A 2 0.60 20.32 6.31
CA THR A 2 0.00 19.27 7.14
C THR A 2 -1.35 18.74 6.62
N THR A 3 -2.19 19.60 6.02
CA THR A 3 -3.50 19.21 5.48
C THR A 3 -3.41 18.24 4.31
N LEU A 4 -2.54 18.49 3.33
CA LEU A 4 -2.34 17.58 2.18
C LEU A 4 -1.72 16.25 2.62
N ALA A 5 -0.77 16.27 3.56
CA ALA A 5 -0.17 15.06 4.12
C ALA A 5 -1.20 14.23 4.91
N GLY A 6 -2.02 14.89 5.74
CA GLY A 6 -3.12 14.23 6.46
C GLY A 6 -4.17 13.63 5.52
N LEU A 7 -4.51 14.32 4.41
CA LEU A 7 -5.39 13.78 3.37
C LEU A 7 -4.77 12.55 2.69
N ALA A 8 -3.48 12.56 2.38
CA ALA A 8 -2.80 11.39 1.83
C ALA A 8 -2.88 10.18 2.79
N VAL A 9 -2.60 10.39 4.08
CA VAL A 9 -2.69 9.33 5.11
C VAL A 9 -4.12 8.84 5.29
N LEU A 10 -5.12 9.74 5.28
CA LEU A 10 -6.54 9.39 5.33
C LEU A 10 -6.94 8.52 4.14
N LEU A 11 -6.55 8.92 2.92
CA LEU A 11 -6.82 8.16 1.70
C LEU A 11 -6.18 6.78 1.74
N VAL A 12 -4.97 6.65 2.28
CA VAL A 12 -4.32 5.34 2.48
C VAL A 12 -5.14 4.47 3.42
N GLY A 13 -5.55 4.98 4.58
CA GLY A 13 -6.35 4.24 5.55
C GLY A 13 -7.69 3.77 4.97
N LEU A 14 -8.41 4.67 4.31
CA LEU A 14 -9.69 4.37 3.64
C LEU A 14 -9.50 3.39 2.48
N TRP A 15 -8.44 3.55 1.68
CA TRP A 15 -8.13 2.62 0.59
C TRP A 15 -7.89 1.20 1.11
N LEU A 16 -7.13 1.04 2.19
CA LEU A 16 -6.86 -0.28 2.78
C LEU A 16 -8.12 -0.98 3.29
N ILE A 17 -9.02 -0.23 3.93
CA ILE A 17 -10.31 -0.74 4.43
C ILE A 17 -11.24 -1.06 3.24
N GLY A 18 -11.36 -0.16 2.27
CA GLY A 18 -12.18 -0.36 1.08
C GLY A 18 -11.70 -1.53 0.23
N PHE A 19 -10.38 -1.68 0.06
CA PHE A 19 -9.77 -2.80 -0.62
C PHE A 19 -10.07 -4.12 0.10
N ALA A 20 -9.97 -4.16 1.43
CA ALA A 20 -10.32 -5.33 2.21
C ALA A 20 -11.80 -5.72 2.03
N ALA A 21 -12.71 -4.76 2.12
CA ALA A 21 -14.13 -4.99 1.88
C ALA A 21 -14.37 -5.54 0.46
N TRP A 22 -13.71 -4.96 -0.54
CA TRP A 22 -13.84 -5.41 -1.92
C TRP A 22 -13.31 -6.85 -2.14
N VAL A 23 -12.18 -7.20 -1.53
CA VAL A 23 -11.63 -8.56 -1.57
C VAL A 23 -12.61 -9.57 -0.99
N LEU A 24 -13.29 -9.24 0.11
CA LEU A 24 -14.25 -10.14 0.76
C LEU A 24 -15.56 -10.24 -0.02
N LEU A 25 -16.05 -9.15 -0.61
CA LEU A 25 -17.30 -9.11 -1.37
C LEU A 25 -17.18 -9.68 -2.79
N ALA A 26 -16.01 -9.52 -3.42
CA ALA A 26 -15.78 -9.91 -4.81
C ALA A 26 -14.36 -10.50 -5.03
N PRO A 27 -14.02 -11.63 -4.39
CA PRO A 27 -12.66 -12.19 -4.39
C PRO A 27 -12.14 -12.53 -5.78
N ALA A 28 -12.99 -12.98 -6.72
CA ALA A 28 -12.59 -13.28 -8.08
C ALA A 28 -12.11 -12.01 -8.83
N ARG A 29 -12.86 -10.91 -8.72
CA ARG A 29 -12.49 -9.61 -9.33
C ARG A 29 -11.25 -9.02 -8.67
N ALA A 30 -11.11 -9.16 -7.36
CA ALA A 30 -9.92 -8.71 -6.64
C ALA A 30 -8.66 -9.47 -7.08
N LYS A 31 -8.73 -10.79 -7.29
CA LYS A 31 -7.63 -11.60 -7.83
C LYS A 31 -7.24 -11.15 -9.24
N GLU A 32 -8.21 -10.89 -10.10
CA GLU A 32 -7.97 -10.38 -11.45
C GLU A 32 -7.33 -8.98 -11.43
N PHE A 33 -7.76 -8.10 -10.53
CA PHE A 33 -7.13 -6.79 -10.35
C PHE A 33 -5.67 -6.91 -9.92
N LEU A 34 -5.39 -7.77 -8.92
CA LEU A 34 -4.04 -8.01 -8.43
C LEU A 34 -3.12 -8.62 -9.50
N SER A 35 -3.64 -9.47 -10.38
CA SER A 35 -2.84 -10.06 -11.47
C SER A 35 -2.43 -9.03 -12.53
N ARG A 36 -3.28 -8.01 -12.77
CA ARG A 36 -2.99 -6.92 -13.71
C ARG A 36 -1.94 -5.95 -13.19
N PHE A 37 -1.83 -5.78 -11.87
CA PHE A 37 -0.86 -4.87 -11.24
C PHE A 37 0.59 -5.26 -11.54
N ALA A 38 0.89 -6.57 -11.60
CA ALA A 38 2.22 -7.08 -11.96
C ALA A 38 2.51 -7.06 -13.48
N GLY A 39 1.49 -6.88 -14.31
CA GLY A 39 1.54 -7.23 -15.74
C GLY A 39 2.14 -6.18 -16.68
N SER A 40 2.32 -4.92 -16.24
CA SER A 40 2.83 -3.86 -17.13
C SER A 40 3.78 -2.89 -16.43
N PHE A 41 4.74 -2.37 -17.19
CA PHE A 41 5.63 -1.30 -16.72
C PHE A 41 4.85 -0.08 -16.22
N ARG A 42 3.77 0.29 -16.93
CA ARG A 42 2.95 1.46 -16.58
C ARG A 42 2.25 1.29 -15.24
N ALA A 43 1.69 0.10 -14.97
CA ALA A 43 1.08 -0.21 -13.68
C ALA A 43 2.13 -0.19 -12.55
N HIS A 44 3.29 -0.80 -12.77
CA HIS A 44 4.41 -0.79 -11.82
C HIS A 44 4.85 0.63 -11.46
N THR A 45 5.07 1.49 -12.46
CA THR A 45 5.49 2.88 -12.21
C THR A 45 4.43 3.66 -11.43
N ILE A 46 3.14 3.52 -11.78
CA ILE A 46 2.04 4.19 -11.08
C ILE A 46 1.96 3.70 -9.62
N GLU A 47 2.06 2.39 -9.37
CA GLU A 47 2.09 1.83 -8.03
C GLU A 47 3.20 2.46 -7.19
N MET A 48 4.42 2.48 -7.72
CA MET A 48 5.57 3.00 -6.98
C MET A 48 5.44 4.50 -6.71
N VAL A 49 4.93 5.29 -7.67
CA VAL A 49 4.67 6.73 -7.46
C VAL A 49 3.62 6.94 -6.38
N LEU A 50 2.50 6.23 -6.43
CA LEU A 50 1.45 6.31 -5.39
C LEU A 50 2.00 5.93 -4.02
N ARG A 51 2.84 4.89 -3.97
CA ARG A 51 3.47 4.40 -2.75
C ARG A 51 4.49 5.41 -2.17
N ILE A 52 5.23 6.12 -3.03
CA ILE A 52 6.11 7.23 -2.60
C ILE A 52 5.28 8.39 -2.07
N VAL A 53 4.20 8.79 -2.75
CA VAL A 53 3.31 9.87 -2.30
C VAL A 53 2.70 9.53 -0.94
N ALA A 54 2.24 8.30 -0.76
CA ALA A 54 1.75 7.80 0.53
C ALA A 54 2.83 7.87 1.62
N GLY A 55 4.04 7.35 1.33
CA GLY A 55 5.15 7.33 2.29
C GLY A 55 5.61 8.72 2.70
N TRP A 56 5.69 9.63 1.73
CA TRP A 56 5.96 11.04 1.99
C TRP A 56 4.86 11.70 2.82
N GLY A 57 3.60 11.34 2.57
CA GLY A 57 2.47 11.74 3.40
C GLY A 57 2.64 11.33 4.87
N PHE A 58 3.07 10.09 5.12
CA PHE A 58 3.38 9.63 6.49
C PHE A 58 4.53 10.41 7.13
N ILE A 59 5.65 10.62 6.42
CA ILE A 59 6.81 11.38 6.95
C ILE A 59 6.39 12.80 7.35
N GLN A 60 5.66 13.49 6.47
CA GLN A 60 5.27 14.88 6.69
C GLN A 60 4.15 15.03 7.74
N TYR A 61 3.27 14.05 7.87
CA TYR A 61 2.17 14.07 8.84
C TYR A 61 2.56 13.46 10.20
N ALA A 62 3.68 12.73 10.29
CA ALA A 62 4.13 12.03 11.49
C ALA A 62 4.11 12.89 12.77
N PRO A 63 4.55 14.18 12.78
CA PRO A 63 4.53 15.00 13.99
C PRO A 63 3.12 15.23 14.58
N ALA A 64 2.07 15.09 13.76
CA ALA A 64 0.67 15.22 14.19
C ALA A 64 0.02 13.88 14.57
N MET A 65 0.70 12.76 14.36
CA MET A 65 0.17 11.42 14.64
C MET A 65 0.45 11.01 16.09
N ARG A 66 -0.36 10.08 16.63
CA ARG A 66 -0.23 9.55 17.99
C ARG A 66 1.10 8.82 18.23
N PHE A 67 1.70 8.26 17.17
CA PHE A 67 2.96 7.54 17.21
C PHE A 67 3.96 8.09 16.17
N PRO A 68 4.54 9.29 16.39
CA PRO A 68 5.33 10.00 15.37
C PRO A 68 6.51 9.18 14.82
N ALA A 69 7.32 8.60 15.70
CA ALA A 69 8.49 7.81 15.29
C ALA A 69 8.11 6.58 14.45
N VAL A 70 7.01 5.91 14.79
CA VAL A 70 6.52 4.75 14.04
C VAL A 70 6.02 5.19 12.65
N ALA A 71 5.28 6.29 12.57
CA ALA A 71 4.80 6.84 11.31
C ALA A 71 5.94 7.28 10.39
N GLU A 72 6.96 7.94 10.94
CA GLU A 72 8.15 8.37 10.19
C GLU A 72 8.94 7.19 9.65
N ILE A 73 9.25 6.19 10.49
CA ILE A 73 9.95 4.97 10.07
C ILE A 73 9.15 4.25 8.99
N PHE A 74 7.84 4.09 9.18
CA PHE A 74 6.96 3.45 8.20
C PHE A 74 6.99 4.20 6.86
N GLY A 75 6.90 5.53 6.89
CA GLY A 75 6.98 6.38 5.71
C GLY A 75 8.30 6.23 4.97
N TRP A 76 9.44 6.22 5.68
CA TRP A 76 10.75 6.02 5.08
C TRP A 76 10.93 4.63 4.47
N VAL A 77 10.49 3.57 5.15
CA VAL A 77 10.49 2.21 4.59
C VAL A 77 9.68 2.18 3.30
N LEU A 78 8.52 2.85 3.27
CA LEU A 78 7.64 2.88 2.13
C LEU A 78 8.28 3.63 0.94
N VAL A 79 8.89 4.80 1.18
CA VAL A 79 9.61 5.57 0.15
C VAL A 79 10.84 4.82 -0.36
N ALA A 80 11.72 4.38 0.53
CA ALA A 80 12.98 3.74 0.17
C ALA A 80 12.75 2.44 -0.63
N SER A 81 11.83 1.59 -0.17
CA SER A 81 11.48 0.36 -0.91
C SER A 81 10.92 0.64 -2.30
N SER A 82 10.11 1.69 -2.45
CA SER A 82 9.53 2.07 -3.75
C SER A 82 10.57 2.63 -4.71
N VAL A 83 11.50 3.45 -4.22
CA VAL A 83 12.62 3.97 -5.01
C VAL A 83 13.50 2.81 -5.49
N VAL A 84 13.85 1.87 -4.60
CA VAL A 84 14.61 0.67 -4.98
C VAL A 84 13.88 -0.11 -6.08
N LEU A 85 12.57 -0.33 -5.92
CA LEU A 85 11.76 -1.05 -6.92
C LEU A 85 11.57 -0.28 -8.24
N LEU A 86 11.65 1.05 -8.24
CA LEU A 86 11.68 1.86 -9.47
C LEU A 86 13.01 1.75 -10.21
N LEU A 87 14.13 1.70 -9.47
CA LEU A 87 15.46 1.57 -10.04
C LEU A 87 15.75 0.17 -10.57
N LEU A 88 15.16 -0.86 -9.94
CA LEU A 88 15.27 -2.23 -10.40
C LEU A 88 14.49 -2.45 -11.71
N PRO A 89 14.99 -3.31 -12.63
CA PRO A 89 14.24 -3.62 -13.84
C PRO A 89 12.89 -4.24 -13.47
N TRP A 90 11.80 -3.66 -13.96
CA TRP A 90 10.42 -4.08 -13.63
C TRP A 90 10.17 -5.59 -13.84
N ARG A 91 10.90 -6.22 -14.77
CA ARG A 91 10.82 -7.67 -15.05
C ARG A 91 11.22 -8.52 -13.84
N LEU A 92 12.14 -8.03 -12.98
CA LEU A 92 12.52 -8.72 -11.74
C LEU A 92 11.36 -8.67 -10.74
N HIS A 93 10.77 -7.48 -10.55
CA HIS A 93 9.62 -7.30 -9.67
C HIS A 93 8.43 -8.15 -10.14
N ASN A 94 8.13 -8.15 -11.44
CA ASN A 94 7.08 -8.98 -12.02
C ASN A 94 7.34 -10.48 -11.80
N ARG A 95 8.58 -10.95 -12.02
CA ARG A 95 8.95 -12.36 -11.74
C ARG A 95 8.79 -12.72 -10.27
N PHE A 96 9.14 -11.83 -9.35
CA PHE A 96 8.93 -12.03 -7.93
C PHE A 96 7.44 -12.09 -7.59
N ALA A 97 6.65 -11.12 -8.07
CA ALA A 97 5.21 -11.09 -7.89
C ALA A 97 4.55 -12.38 -8.39
N ALA A 98 4.90 -12.85 -9.60
CA ALA A 98 4.39 -14.09 -10.17
C ALA A 98 4.66 -15.34 -9.30
N ARG A 99 5.77 -15.36 -8.54
CA ARG A 99 6.08 -16.46 -7.60
C ARG A 99 5.26 -16.39 -6.31
N VAL A 100 4.98 -15.19 -5.81
CA VAL A 100 4.30 -14.97 -4.52
C VAL A 100 2.78 -14.95 -4.65
N MET A 101 2.25 -14.45 -5.78
CA MET A 101 0.82 -14.30 -6.05
C MET A 101 -0.02 -15.58 -5.82
N PRO A 102 0.41 -16.79 -6.21
CA PRO A 102 -0.36 -18.00 -5.94
C PRO A 102 -0.62 -18.24 -4.44
N SER A 103 0.36 -17.92 -3.58
CA SER A 103 0.18 -18.00 -2.12
C SER A 103 -0.78 -16.93 -1.60
N VAL A 104 -0.67 -15.71 -2.14
CA VAL A 104 -1.57 -14.59 -1.80
C VAL A 104 -3.00 -14.91 -2.18
N TYR A 105 -3.23 -15.48 -3.37
CA TYR A 105 -4.57 -15.85 -3.83
C TYR A 105 -5.19 -16.98 -3.01
N ARG A 106 -4.37 -17.89 -2.47
CA ARG A 106 -4.82 -18.96 -1.56
C ARG A 106 -5.29 -18.40 -0.23
N HIS A 107 -4.59 -17.40 0.30
CA HIS A 107 -4.86 -16.82 1.62
C HIS A 107 -5.45 -15.40 1.54
N ILE A 108 -6.14 -15.06 0.44
CA ILE A 108 -6.51 -13.68 0.13
C ILE A 108 -7.41 -13.04 1.21
N ALA A 109 -8.24 -13.84 1.88
CA ALA A 109 -9.07 -13.38 3.00
C ALA A 109 -8.24 -12.94 4.22
N ILE A 110 -7.13 -13.63 4.52
CA ILE A 110 -6.20 -13.24 5.58
C ILE A 110 -5.57 -11.89 5.24
N TYR A 111 -5.12 -11.71 4.00
CA TYR A 111 -4.59 -10.44 3.53
C TYR A 111 -5.63 -9.31 3.58
N ALA A 112 -6.91 -9.61 3.32
CA ALA A 112 -7.99 -8.63 3.48
C ALA A 112 -8.16 -8.21 4.94
N VAL A 113 -8.20 -9.16 5.88
CA VAL A 113 -8.31 -8.86 7.32
C VAL A 113 -7.12 -8.02 7.79
N LEU A 114 -5.89 -8.41 7.41
CA LEU A 114 -4.68 -7.66 7.74
C LEU A 114 -4.69 -6.25 7.12
N SER A 115 -5.16 -6.10 5.87
CA SER A 115 -5.32 -4.80 5.21
C SER A 115 -6.31 -3.92 5.96
N CYS A 116 -7.47 -4.47 6.35
CA CYS A 116 -8.48 -3.75 7.12
C CYS A 116 -7.92 -3.30 8.49
N ALA A 117 -7.27 -4.22 9.21
CA ALA A 117 -6.65 -3.92 10.50
C ALA A 117 -5.58 -2.82 10.38
N LEU A 118 -4.72 -2.88 9.36
CA LEU A 118 -3.73 -1.85 9.09
C LEU A 118 -4.38 -0.51 8.75
N GLY A 119 -5.44 -0.50 7.93
CA GLY A 119 -6.19 0.71 7.61
C GLY A 119 -6.82 1.36 8.85
N MET A 120 -7.45 0.57 9.71
CA MET A 120 -7.99 1.06 10.99
C MET A 120 -6.89 1.61 11.91
N LEU A 121 -5.75 0.92 12.00
CA LEU A 121 -4.60 1.37 12.78
C LEU A 121 -4.02 2.69 12.26
N VAL A 122 -3.91 2.85 10.94
CA VAL A 122 -3.44 4.09 10.30
C VAL A 122 -4.38 5.25 10.65
N LEU A 123 -5.69 5.06 10.52
CA LEU A 123 -6.66 6.11 10.85
C LEU A 123 -6.65 6.44 12.34
N TYR A 124 -6.64 5.43 13.21
CA TYR A 124 -6.53 5.62 14.66
C TYR A 124 -5.24 6.34 15.07
N ALA A 125 -4.12 6.08 14.39
CA ALA A 125 -2.86 6.76 14.67
C ALA A 125 -2.88 8.21 14.16
N ALA A 126 -3.67 8.53 13.13
CA ALA A 126 -3.73 9.83 12.48
C ALA A 126 -4.77 10.79 13.08
N TYR A 127 -5.85 10.25 13.67
CA TYR A 127 -7.03 10.97 14.16
C TYR A 127 -7.54 10.33 15.47
#